data_AF-A0A645HBE3-F1
#
_entry.id   AF-A0A645HBE3-F1
#
_cell.length_a   1.000
_cell.length_b   1.000
_cell.length_c   1.000
_cell.angle_alpha   90.00
_cell.angle_beta   90.00
_cell.angle_gamma   90.00
#
_symmetry.space_group_name_H-M   'P 1'
#
loop_
_entity.id
_entity.type
_entity.pdbx_description
1 polymer ?
#
loop_
_entity_poly.entity_id
_entity_poly.type
_entity_poly.pdbx_seq_one_letter_code
_entity_poly.pdbx_strand_id
1 'polypeptide(L)'
;MVAPSLLAVAVPIATGLLLGCSGVVGLLGGVTVTGFVMAIFMANAGGAWDNAKKHIEGGTHGGKGSDCHKAAVIGDTVGDPFKDTSGPSINILIKLVSTVSIVFSTLIVHFHLL
;
A
#
# COMPACT_ATOMS: atom_id res chain seq x y z
N MET A 1 5.40 -8.14 9.37
CA MET A 1 4.76 -9.15 8.49
C MET A 1 3.47 -9.69 9.09
N VAL A 2 3.45 -10.21 10.33
CA VAL A 2 2.24 -10.77 10.96
C VAL A 2 1.11 -9.76 11.10
N ALA A 3 1.38 -8.57 11.66
CA ALA A 3 0.33 -7.59 11.93
C ALA A 3 -0.42 -7.09 10.67
N PRO A 4 0.24 -6.70 9.55
CA PRO A 4 -0.44 -6.31 8.32
C PRO A 4 -1.30 -7.44 7.72
N SER A 5 -0.78 -8.67 7.72
CA SER A 5 -1.51 -9.83 7.21
C SER A 5 -2.74 -10.15 8.06
N LEU A 6 -2.63 -10.05 9.38
CA LEU A 6 -3.74 -10.26 10.30
C LEU A 6 -4.85 -9.22 10.07
N LEU A 7 -4.48 -7.95 9.87
CA LEU A 7 -5.43 -6.89 9.55
C LEU A 7 -6.18 -7.16 8.25
N ALA A 8 -5.47 -7.59 7.20
CA ALA A 8 -6.08 -7.89 5.90
C ALA A 8 -7.15 -9.00 5.96
N VAL A 9 -7.06 -9.90 6.94
CA VAL A 9 -8.03 -11.00 7.15
C VAL A 9 -9.11 -10.61 8.15
N ALA A 10 -8.73 -10.05 9.30
CA ALA A 10 -9.66 -9.77 10.39
C ALA A 10 -10.65 -8.65 10.06
N VAL A 11 -10.20 -7.59 9.37
CA VAL A 11 -11.03 -6.40 9.06
C VAL A 11 -12.25 -6.71 8.18
N PRO A 12 -12.14 -7.42 7.03
CA PRO A 12 -13.32 -7.74 6.23
C PRO A 12 -14.30 -8.67 6.96
N ILE A 13 -13.81 -9.62 7.76
CA ILE A 13 -14.66 -10.52 8.56
C ILE A 13 -15.40 -9.73 9.63
N ALA A 14 -14.70 -8.90 10.40
CA ALA A 14 -15.29 -8.08 11.45
C ALA A 14 -16.31 -7.08 10.87
N THR A 15 -15.95 -6.40 9.78
CA THR A 15 -16.86 -5.48 9.07
C THR A 15 -18.11 -6.20 8.57
N GLY A 16 -17.96 -7.39 7.99
CA GLY A 16 -19.09 -8.18 7.51
C GLY A 16 -20.00 -8.69 8.62
N LEU A 17 -19.44 -9.16 9.73
CA LEU A 17 -20.24 -9.60 10.88
C LEU A 17 -20.96 -8.43 11.57
N LEU A 18 -20.37 -7.24 11.59
CA LEU A 18 -20.94 -6.07 12.26
C LEU A 18 -21.93 -5.28 11.38
N LEU A 19 -21.65 -5.11 10.09
CA LEU A 19 -22.36 -4.20 9.18
C LEU A 19 -22.99 -4.89 7.95
N GLY A 20 -22.90 -6.22 7.89
CA GLY A 20 -23.44 -7.03 6.80
C GLY A 20 -22.76 -6.80 5.44
N CYS A 21 -23.43 -7.26 4.38
CA CYS A 21 -22.90 -7.17 3.01
C CYS A 21 -22.68 -5.72 2.55
N SER A 22 -23.57 -4.80 2.94
CA SER A 22 -23.46 -3.37 2.57
C SER A 22 -22.18 -2.74 3.13
N GLY A 23 -21.82 -3.05 4.38
CA GLY A 23 -20.57 -2.59 4.99
C GLY A 23 -19.33 -3.13 4.28
N VAL A 24 -19.35 -4.41 3.88
CA VAL A 24 -18.25 -5.04 3.12
C VAL A 24 -18.08 -4.40 1.75
N VAL A 25 -19.18 -4.12 1.03
CA VAL A 25 -19.13 -3.41 -0.25
C VAL A 25 -18.53 -2.01 -0.08
N GLY A 26 -18.92 -1.28 0.97
CA GLY A 26 -18.33 0.02 1.30
C GLY A 26 -16.83 -0.06 1.60
N LEU A 27 -16.42 -1.06 2.39
CA LEU A 27 -15.01 -1.33 2.70
C LEU A 27 -14.20 -1.63 1.42
N LEU A 28 -14.70 -2.52 0.55
CA LEU A 28 -14.02 -2.90 -0.69
C LEU A 28 -13.86 -1.70 -1.63
N GLY A 29 -14.89 -0.87 -1.77
CA GLY A 29 -14.83 0.37 -2.54
C GLY A 29 -13.78 1.33 -1.99
N GLY A 30 -13.81 1.58 -0.68
CA GLY A 30 -12.88 2.49 0.00
C GLY A 30 -11.43 2.03 -0.10
N VAL A 31 -11.15 0.76 0.21
CA VAL A 31 -9.81 0.16 0.14
C VAL A 31 -9.26 0.20 -1.29
N THR A 32 -10.10 -0.06 -2.30
CA THR A 32 -9.66 -0.03 -3.70
C THR A 32 -9.28 1.37 -4.14
N VAL A 33 -10.15 2.36 -3.93
CA VAL A 33 -9.92 3.73 -4.41
C VAL A 33 -8.74 4.38 -3.69
N THR A 34 -8.67 4.26 -2.36
CA THR A 34 -7.58 4.86 -1.57
C THR A 34 -6.27 4.11 -1.72
N GLY A 35 -6.31 2.77 -1.67
CA GLY A 35 -5.14 1.93 -1.76
C GLY A 35 -4.45 2.03 -3.12
N PHE A 36 -5.22 2.04 -4.21
CA PHE A 36 -4.64 2.13 -5.56
C PHE A 36 -3.87 3.43 -5.78
N VAL A 37 -4.47 4.57 -5.41
CA VAL A 37 -3.82 5.88 -5.52
C VAL A 37 -2.54 5.92 -4.68
N MET A 38 -2.59 5.39 -3.45
CA MET A 38 -1.43 5.36 -2.56
C MET A 38 -0.31 4.45 -3.10
N ALA A 39 -0.65 3.28 -3.64
CA ALA A 39 0.32 2.35 -4.20
C ALA A 39 1.09 2.98 -5.38
N ILE A 40 0.39 3.68 -6.28
CA ILE A 40 1.01 4.39 -7.40
C ILE A 40 1.90 5.52 -6.89
N PHE A 41 1.40 6.33 -5.94
CA PHE A 41 2.17 7.42 -5.36
C PHE A 41 3.49 6.92 -4.75
N MET A 42 3.44 5.87 -3.93
CA MET A 42 4.63 5.31 -3.29
C MET A 42 5.63 4.75 -4.30
N ALA A 43 5.16 4.01 -5.30
CA ALA A 43 6.02 3.44 -6.34
C ALA A 43 6.70 4.55 -7.17
N ASN A 44 5.94 5.55 -7.61
CA ASN A 44 6.45 6.62 -8.46
C ASN A 44 7.36 7.58 -7.69
N ALA A 45 6.99 7.97 -6.46
CA ALA A 45 7.81 8.86 -5.64
C ALA A 45 9.15 8.21 -5.28
N GLY A 46 9.15 6.94 -4.83
CA GLY A 46 10.38 6.21 -4.52
C GLY A 46 11.25 6.00 -5.76
N GLY A 47 10.66 5.65 -6.91
CA GLY A 47 11.39 5.54 -8.18
C GLY A 47 11.97 6.88 -8.65
N ALA A 48 11.25 7.98 -8.46
CA ALA A 48 11.72 9.32 -8.81
C ALA A 48 12.94 9.73 -7.95
N TRP A 49 12.92 9.47 -6.64
CA TRP A 49 14.06 9.76 -5.78
C TRP A 49 15.30 8.93 -6.10
N ASP A 50 15.16 7.62 -6.38
CA ASP A 50 16.28 6.79 -6.81
C ASP A 50 16.88 7.26 -8.14
N ASN A 51 16.02 7.59 -9.10
CA ASN A 51 16.45 8.07 -10.41
C ASN A 51 17.09 9.46 -10.32
N ALA A 52 16.60 10.34 -9.44
CA ALA A 52 17.23 11.63 -9.18
C ALA A 52 18.62 11.47 -8.57
N LYS A 53 18.78 10.55 -7.61
CA LYS A 53 20.10 10.20 -7.04
C LYS A 53 21.04 9.70 -8.15
N LYS A 54 20.62 8.71 -8.94
CA LYS A 54 21.42 8.17 -10.08
C LYS A 54 21.78 9.25 -11.10
N HIS A 55 20.88 10.19 -11.36
CA HIS A 55 21.15 11.30 -12.27
C HIS A 55 22.27 12.20 -11.75
N ILE A 56 22.25 12.58 -10.46
CA ILE A 56 23.32 13.36 -9.83
C ILE A 56 24.62 12.56 -9.79
N GLU A 57 24.54 11.24 -9.54
CA GLU A 57 25.71 10.36 -9.60
C GLU A 57 26.37 10.29 -10.99
N GLY A 58 25.61 10.58 -12.04
CA GLY A 58 26.09 10.71 -13.43
C GLY A 58 26.89 11.98 -13.72
N GLY A 59 27.06 12.87 -12.75
CA GLY A 59 27.89 14.08 -12.87
C GLY A 59 27.11 15.39 -12.99
N THR A 60 25.78 15.33 -13.13
CA THR A 60 24.93 16.52 -13.08
C THR A 60 24.82 17.04 -11.64
N HIS A 61 24.66 18.37 -11.47
CA HIS A 61 24.48 19.01 -10.16
C HIS A 61 25.58 18.71 -9.12
N GLY A 62 26.84 18.65 -9.56
CA GLY A 62 28.00 18.53 -8.68
C GLY A 62 28.51 17.12 -8.45
N GLY A 63 27.82 16.09 -8.94
CA GLY A 63 28.33 14.72 -8.91
C GLY A 63 28.34 14.07 -7.51
N LYS A 64 28.96 12.90 -7.42
CA LYS A 64 29.09 12.14 -6.16
C LYS A 64 29.85 12.94 -5.10
N GLY A 65 29.33 12.92 -3.87
CA GLY A 65 29.93 13.59 -2.72
C GLY A 65 29.55 15.07 -2.57
N SER A 66 28.88 15.66 -3.56
CA SER A 66 28.29 17.00 -3.44
C SER A 66 27.16 17.04 -2.42
N ASP A 67 26.79 18.23 -1.95
CA ASP A 67 25.66 18.38 -1.03
C ASP A 67 24.32 18.02 -1.69
N CYS A 68 24.20 18.21 -3.01
CA CYS A 68 23.06 17.72 -3.80
C CYS A 68 22.98 16.18 -3.80
N HIS A 69 24.12 15.49 -3.90
CA HIS A 69 24.17 14.03 -3.81
C HIS A 69 23.74 13.53 -2.43
N LYS A 70 24.22 14.16 -1.34
CA LYS A 70 23.80 13.81 0.03
C LYS A 70 22.29 13.99 0.22
N ALA A 71 21.72 15.09 -0.27
CA ALA A 71 20.28 15.32 -0.20
C ALA A 71 19.48 14.25 -0.99
N ALA A 72 19.95 13.87 -2.17
CA ALA A 72 19.29 12.84 -2.98
C ALA A 72 19.41 11.44 -2.36
N VAL A 73 20.51 11.12 -1.66
CA VAL A 73 20.64 9.88 -0.90
C VAL A 73 19.61 9.81 0.23
N ILE A 74 19.36 10.93 0.93
CA ILE A 74 18.31 10.98 1.96
C ILE A 74 16.93 10.74 1.32
N GLY A 75 16.65 11.38 0.18
CA GLY A 75 15.40 11.17 -0.56
C GLY A 75 15.18 9.72 -0.97
N ASP A 76 16.21 9.06 -1.50
CA ASP A 76 16.13 7.65 -1.88
C ASP A 76 15.96 6.72 -0.67
N THR A 77 16.62 7.04 0.46
CA THR A 77 16.45 6.29 1.72
C THR A 77 15.02 6.35 2.24
N VAL A 78 14.32 7.47 2.04
CA VAL A 78 12.88 7.60 2.33
C VAL A 78 12.03 6.86 1.29
N GLY A 79 12.47 6.85 0.03
CA GLY A 79 11.82 6.20 -1.10
C GLY A 79 11.89 4.67 -1.12
N ASP A 80 12.94 4.07 -0.55
CA ASP A 80 13.15 2.61 -0.53
C ASP A 80 12.00 1.86 0.17
N PRO A 81 11.57 2.23 1.40
CA PRO A 81 10.40 1.61 2.02
C PRO A 81 9.10 1.81 1.22
N PHE A 82 8.99 2.90 0.44
CA PHE A 82 7.80 3.20 -0.36
C PHE A 82 7.74 2.29 -1.59
N LYS A 83 8.80 2.23 -2.40
CA LYS A 83 8.79 1.50 -3.68
C LYS A 83 8.98 -0.01 -3.51
N ASP A 84 9.72 -0.46 -2.50
CA ASP A 84 10.11 -1.88 -2.39
C ASP A 84 9.31 -2.66 -1.34
N THR A 85 8.65 -1.98 -0.39
CA THR A 85 7.89 -2.64 0.68
C THR A 85 6.42 -2.24 0.68
N SER A 86 6.12 -0.98 0.98
CA SER A 86 4.75 -0.54 1.26
C SER A 86 3.89 -0.47 0.01
N GLY A 87 4.39 0.14 -1.07
CA GLY A 87 3.68 0.27 -2.35
C GLY A 87 3.24 -1.08 -2.94
N PRO A 88 4.18 -2.05 -3.14
CA PRO A 88 3.82 -3.38 -3.61
C PRO A 88 2.86 -4.12 -2.66
N SER A 89 3.02 -3.96 -1.34
CA SER A 89 2.17 -4.63 -0.35
C SER A 89 0.71 -4.15 -0.39
N ILE A 90 0.45 -2.88 -0.71
CA ILE A 90 -0.91 -2.35 -0.80
C ILE A 90 -1.69 -3.04 -1.94
N ASN A 91 -1.05 -3.33 -3.07
CA ASN A 91 -1.69 -4.07 -4.16
C ASN A 91 -2.12 -5.48 -3.73
N ILE A 92 -1.30 -6.14 -2.91
CA ILE A 92 -1.62 -7.46 -2.34
C ILE A 92 -2.74 -7.34 -1.31
N LEU A 93 -2.72 -6.30 -0.47
CA LEU A 93 -3.75 -6.01 0.52
C LEU A 93 -5.13 -5.89 -0.12
N ILE A 94 -5.27 -5.10 -1.18
CA ILE A 94 -6.54 -4.90 -1.90
C ILE A 94 -7.10 -6.24 -2.40
N LYS A 95 -6.24 -7.08 -2.99
CA LYS A 95 -6.63 -8.42 -3.47
C LYS A 95 -7.02 -9.34 -2.32
N LEU A 96 -6.24 -9.39 -1.23
CA LEU A 96 -6.52 -10.24 -0.09
C LEU A 96 -7.83 -9.88 0.60
N VAL A 97 -8.09 -8.59 0.84
CA VAL A 97 -9.36 -8.14 1.45
C VAL A 97 -10.54 -8.55 0.57
N SER A 98 -10.41 -8.45 -0.75
CA SER A 98 -11.44 -8.90 -1.70
C SER A 98 -11.65 -10.41 -1.66
N THR A 99 -10.58 -11.20 -1.69
CA THR A 99 -10.66 -12.67 -1.63
C THR A 99 -11.26 -13.15 -0.31
N VAL A 100 -10.82 -12.60 0.83
CA VAL A 100 -11.37 -12.95 2.15
C VAL A 100 -12.85 -12.59 2.23
N SER A 101 -13.25 -11.42 1.73
CA SER A 101 -14.66 -10.99 1.71
C SER A 101 -15.55 -11.98 0.94
N ILE A 102 -15.07 -12.50 -0.19
CA ILE A 102 -15.80 -13.48 -1.00
C ILE A 102 -15.87 -14.84 -0.29
N VAL A 103 -14.75 -15.32 0.24
CA VAL A 103 -14.68 -16.63 0.94
C VAL A 103 -15.61 -16.68 2.14
N PHE A 104 -15.71 -15.58 2.90
CA PHE A 104 -16.57 -15.49 4.08
C PHE A 104 -17.96 -14.92 3.80
N SER A 105 -18.32 -14.69 2.54
CA SER A 105 -19.62 -14.10 2.16
C SER A 105 -20.81 -14.90 2.72
N THR A 106 -20.81 -16.22 2.59
CA THR A 106 -21.87 -17.09 3.14
C THR A 106 -21.99 -16.94 4.65
N LEU A 107 -20.86 -16.88 5.36
CA LEU A 107 -20.85 -16.67 6.82
C LEU A 107 -21.44 -15.31 7.19
N ILE A 108 -21.11 -14.26 6.44
CA ILE A 108 -21.62 -12.91 6.67
C ILE A 108 -23.13 -12.85 6.43
N VAL A 109 -23.63 -13.45 5.34
CA VAL A 109 -25.07 -13.44 5.02
C VAL A 109 -25.91 -14.10 6.12
N HIS A 110 -25.41 -15.16 6.75
CA HIS A 110 -26.18 -15.90 7.76
C HIS A 110 -26.00 -15.39 9.20
N PHE A 111 -24.88 -14.73 9.52
CA PHE A 111 -24.49 -14.40 10.90
C PHE A 111 -24.19 -12.91 11.14
N HIS A 112 -24.55 -12.01 10.23
CA HIS A 112 -24.41 -10.56 10.47
C HIS A 112 -25.35 -10.07 11.59
N LEU A 113 -24.89 -9.06 12.34
CA LEU A 113 -25.62 -8.48 13.47
C LEU A 113 -26.59 -7.35 13.09
N LEU A 114 -26.26 -6.57 12.05
CA LEU A 114 -27.03 -5.45 11.52
C LEU A 114 -27.41 -5.71 10.07
#